data_AF-A0A3E2HKG9-F1
#
_entry.id   AF-A0A3E2HKG9-F1
#
_cell.length_a   1.000
_cell.length_b   1.000
_cell.length_c   1.000
_cell.angle_alpha   90.00
_cell.angle_beta   90.00
_cell.angle_gamma   90.00
#
_symmetry.space_group_name_H-M   'P 1'
#
loop_
_entity.id
_entity.type
_entity.pdbx_description
1 polymer ?
#
loop_
_entity_poly.entity_id
_entity_poly.type
_entity_poly.pdbx_seq_one_letter_code
_entity_poly.pdbx_strand_id
1 'polypeptide(L)'
;MAVGKNKRLSKGKKGLKKKTQDPFARKDWYQIKAPSSFNVRDVGKTLVNRTTGLKNANDALKGRIFEVSLADLQKDEDHAFRKIKLRVDEVQGKNCLTNFHGLDFTSDKLRSLVRKWQSLIEANITVKTTDDYLLRLFAIAFTKKRPNQIKKTTYAASSQIRAIRRKMIEIIQREASSCTLTQLTAKLIPEVIGREIEKATQGIYPLQNVHIRKVKLLKQPKFDLGTLLTLHGESNTDEQGQKVEREFKEKVLDSVKKLSVHGKAYRLNLLDTAGQERFRTLSNSYYRGAHGVILVYDISRRDSFLAMEGWFEEAESNAMSGSVMYLVGSKLDKAASSRTVKYEEGEALAARHGCGFCEVSSKTRQNVKKPFVDIVDEIVKRPELLNASSWRVGGISMAGAADTMSSGCSC
;
A
#
# COMPACT_ATOMS: atom_id res chain seq x y z
N MET A 1 6.47 57.76 -79.45
CA MET A 1 7.17 57.14 -78.30
C MET A 1 6.60 57.73 -77.02
N ALA A 2 6.12 56.88 -76.12
CA ALA A 2 5.34 57.26 -74.95
C ALA A 2 6.23 57.82 -73.82
N VAL A 3 5.81 58.94 -73.21
CA VAL A 3 6.28 59.41 -71.90
C VAL A 3 5.10 59.29 -70.94
N GLY A 4 5.10 58.23 -70.14
CA GLY A 4 4.04 57.89 -69.19
C GLY A 4 4.24 58.54 -67.82
N LYS A 5 3.16 59.17 -67.32
CA LYS A 5 3.03 59.69 -65.96
C LYS A 5 2.92 58.55 -64.92
N ASN A 6 3.61 58.77 -63.80
CA ASN A 6 3.48 58.18 -62.45
C ASN A 6 2.40 57.10 -62.21
N LYS A 7 2.86 55.91 -61.80
CA LYS A 7 2.22 55.14 -60.72
C LYS A 7 3.14 55.15 -59.51
N ARG A 8 2.69 55.81 -58.43
CA ARG A 8 3.19 55.63 -57.06
C ARG A 8 3.33 54.13 -56.79
N LEU A 9 4.56 53.62 -56.76
CA LEU A 9 4.85 52.36 -56.11
C LEU A 9 4.59 52.58 -54.62
N SER A 10 3.45 52.08 -54.13
CA SER A 10 3.26 51.90 -52.69
C SER A 10 4.51 51.21 -52.18
N LYS A 11 5.25 51.83 -51.26
CA LYS A 11 6.30 51.14 -50.51
C LYS A 11 5.65 49.89 -49.95
N GLY A 12 5.89 48.75 -50.58
CA GLY A 12 5.48 47.47 -50.06
C GLY A 12 6.00 47.44 -48.64
N LYS A 13 5.10 47.28 -47.66
CA LYS A 13 5.48 47.07 -46.26
C LYS A 13 6.54 45.98 -46.29
N LYS A 14 7.82 46.37 -46.15
CA LYS A 14 8.92 45.43 -45.90
C LYS A 14 8.42 44.59 -44.75
N GLY A 15 8.21 43.29 -45.03
CA GLY A 15 7.60 42.37 -44.08
C GLY A 15 8.20 42.62 -42.71
N LEU A 16 7.34 43.00 -41.76
CA LEU A 16 7.74 43.28 -40.39
C LEU A 16 8.63 42.12 -39.96
N LYS A 17 9.94 42.34 -39.82
CA LYS A 17 10.85 41.33 -39.27
C LYS A 17 10.20 40.93 -37.95
N LYS A 18 9.73 39.69 -37.84
CA LYS A 18 9.15 39.15 -36.60
C LYS A 18 10.13 39.54 -35.49
N LYS A 19 9.68 40.37 -34.54
CA LYS A 19 10.50 40.74 -33.39
C LYS A 19 11.01 39.44 -32.79
N THR A 20 12.34 39.33 -32.62
CA THR A 20 12.96 38.21 -31.93
C THR A 20 12.41 38.20 -30.50
N GLN A 21 11.44 37.35 -30.25
CA GLN A 21 10.82 37.17 -28.94
C GLN A 21 11.59 36.11 -28.19
N ASP A 22 11.87 36.36 -26.91
CA ASP A 22 12.50 35.37 -26.02
C ASP A 22 11.72 34.04 -26.07
N PRO A 23 12.38 32.91 -26.39
CA PRO A 23 11.76 31.59 -26.36
C PRO A 23 11.07 31.26 -25.02
N PHE A 24 11.55 31.76 -23.88
CA PHE A 24 10.93 31.51 -22.56
C PHE A 24 9.59 32.24 -22.39
N ALA A 25 9.38 33.37 -23.07
CA ALA A 25 8.11 34.11 -23.03
C ALA A 25 6.94 33.32 -23.63
N ARG A 26 7.24 32.27 -24.40
CA ARG A 26 6.25 31.39 -25.05
C ARG A 26 6.00 30.09 -24.28
N LYS A 27 6.63 29.90 -23.12
CA LYS A 27 6.55 28.66 -22.34
C LYS A 27 5.76 28.85 -21.07
N ASP A 28 4.99 27.83 -20.71
CA ASP A 28 4.30 27.73 -19.43
C ASP A 28 4.94 26.64 -18.57
N TRP A 29 4.90 26.86 -17.26
CA TRP A 29 5.45 25.97 -16.24
C TRP A 29 4.39 25.01 -15.71
N TYR A 30 4.76 23.75 -15.61
CA TYR A 30 3.95 22.66 -15.08
C TYR A 30 4.67 21.98 -13.92
N GLN A 31 3.93 21.60 -12.89
CA GLN A 31 4.42 20.83 -11.74
C GLN A 31 4.29 19.33 -12.01
N ILE A 32 5.31 18.55 -11.67
CA ILE A 32 5.30 17.10 -11.83
C ILE A 32 4.90 16.48 -10.49
N LYS A 33 3.80 15.73 -10.49
CA LYS A 33 3.26 15.07 -9.29
C LYS A 33 3.53 13.57 -9.36
N ALA A 34 4.16 13.02 -8.32
CA ALA A 34 4.35 11.58 -8.12
C ALA A 34 3.09 10.93 -7.52
N PRO A 35 2.87 9.63 -7.78
CA PRO A 35 1.81 8.85 -7.13
C PRO A 35 1.90 8.87 -5.61
N SER A 36 0.77 8.61 -4.94
CA SER A 36 0.66 8.53 -3.47
C SER A 36 1.49 7.42 -2.83
N SER A 37 2.05 6.50 -3.61
CA SER A 37 2.98 5.48 -3.12
C SER A 37 4.34 6.03 -2.64
N PHE A 38 4.64 7.29 -2.96
CA PHE A 38 5.87 7.97 -2.55
C PHE A 38 5.58 9.05 -1.51
N ASN A 39 6.51 9.26 -0.57
CA ASN A 39 6.36 10.28 0.48
C ASN A 39 6.29 11.71 -0.09
N VAL A 40 7.16 12.02 -1.05
CA VAL A 40 7.21 13.33 -1.71
C VAL A 40 6.48 13.26 -3.03
N ARG A 41 5.34 13.96 -3.09
CA ARG A 41 4.53 14.06 -4.32
C ARG A 41 5.05 15.11 -5.28
N ASP A 42 5.67 16.17 -4.78
CA ASP A 42 6.17 17.26 -5.61
C ASP A 42 7.60 16.97 -6.07
N VAL A 43 7.71 16.45 -7.29
CA VAL A 43 8.99 15.99 -7.84
C VAL A 43 9.80 17.14 -8.42
N GLY A 44 9.12 18.08 -9.08
CA GLY A 44 9.77 19.17 -9.78
C GLY A 44 8.87 19.91 -10.75
N LYS A 45 9.49 20.68 -11.66
CA LYS A 45 8.77 21.48 -12.66
C LYS A 45 9.31 21.20 -14.06
N THR A 46 8.44 21.28 -15.04
CA THR A 46 8.80 21.21 -16.46
C THR A 46 8.18 22.37 -17.23
N LEU A 47 8.80 22.72 -18.34
CA LEU A 47 8.39 23.83 -19.20
C LEU A 47 8.00 23.30 -20.58
N VAL A 48 6.88 23.78 -21.09
CA VAL A 48 6.36 23.43 -22.42
C VAL A 48 5.83 24.69 -23.09
N ASN A 49 5.87 24.71 -24.42
CA ASN A 49 5.30 25.82 -25.18
C ASN A 49 3.81 25.95 -24.86
N ARG A 50 3.35 27.18 -24.64
CA ARG A 50 1.94 27.50 -24.45
C ARG A 50 1.12 26.96 -25.63
N THR A 51 -0.07 26.50 -25.35
CA THR A 51 -1.02 26.08 -26.37
C THR A 51 -1.28 27.22 -27.35
N THR A 52 -1.03 26.98 -28.63
CA THR A 52 -1.27 27.97 -29.70
C THR A 52 -1.93 27.28 -30.88
N GLY A 53 -3.15 27.70 -31.22
CA GLY A 53 -3.94 27.11 -32.30
C GLY A 53 -4.14 25.60 -32.07
N LEU A 54 -3.73 24.80 -33.05
CA LEU A 54 -3.86 23.33 -33.03
C LEU A 54 -2.77 22.60 -32.22
N LYS A 55 -1.75 23.31 -31.72
CA LYS A 55 -0.66 22.70 -30.93
C LYS A 55 -0.99 22.83 -29.45
N ASN A 56 -1.44 21.74 -28.85
CA ASN A 56 -1.76 21.67 -27.43
C ASN A 56 -0.52 21.35 -26.58
N ALA A 57 -0.35 22.08 -25.47
CA ALA A 57 0.72 21.84 -24.52
C ALA A 57 0.59 20.47 -23.83
N ASN A 58 -0.65 20.02 -23.58
CA ASN A 58 -0.92 18.76 -22.89
C ASN A 58 -0.41 17.56 -23.68
N ASP A 59 -0.62 17.53 -25.00
CA ASP A 59 -0.16 16.44 -25.87
C ASP A 59 1.37 16.36 -25.92
N ALA A 60 2.04 17.51 -25.78
CA ALA A 60 3.49 17.55 -25.71
C ALA A 60 4.06 17.10 -24.34
N LEU A 61 3.24 17.11 -23.29
CA LEU A 61 3.58 16.67 -21.93
C LEU A 61 3.32 15.17 -21.73
N LYS A 62 2.17 14.68 -22.20
CA LYS A 62 1.79 13.27 -22.10
C LYS A 62 2.84 12.38 -22.76
N GLY A 63 3.14 11.25 -22.12
CA GLY A 63 4.13 10.30 -22.58
C GLY A 63 5.59 10.66 -22.27
N ARG A 64 5.89 11.87 -21.77
CA ARG A 64 7.24 12.17 -21.26
C ARG A 64 7.57 11.31 -20.05
N ILE A 65 8.82 10.88 -19.97
CA ILE A 65 9.34 10.07 -18.86
C ILE A 65 10.35 10.92 -18.10
N PHE A 66 10.12 11.09 -16.80
CA PHE A 66 11.03 11.73 -15.87
C PHE A 66 11.77 10.67 -15.07
N GLU A 67 13.07 10.86 -14.89
CA GLU A 67 13.93 9.98 -14.10
C GLU A 67 14.36 10.73 -12.84
N VAL A 68 14.08 10.15 -11.68
CA VAL A 68 14.25 10.80 -10.37
C VAL A 68 14.88 9.78 -9.42
N SER A 69 15.72 10.24 -8.50
CA SER A 69 16.24 9.37 -7.45
C SER A 69 15.12 8.97 -6.49
N LEU A 70 15.12 7.70 -6.04
CA LEU A 70 14.20 7.25 -5.01
C LEU A 70 14.47 7.94 -3.67
N ALA A 71 15.72 8.35 -3.41
CA ALA A 71 16.05 9.10 -2.20
C ALA A 71 15.29 10.43 -2.13
N ASP A 72 15.16 11.15 -3.24
CA ASP A 72 14.44 12.43 -3.28
C ASP A 72 12.93 12.22 -3.09
N LEU A 73 12.40 11.10 -3.58
CA LEU A 73 10.99 10.74 -3.44
C LEU A 73 10.62 10.26 -2.03
N GLN A 74 11.56 9.64 -1.30
CA GLN A 74 11.31 9.05 0.02
C GLN A 74 11.92 9.83 1.19
N LYS A 75 12.83 10.77 0.91
CA LYS A 75 13.72 11.45 1.87
C LYS A 75 14.63 10.47 2.63
N ASP A 76 15.13 9.46 1.93
CA ASP A 76 16.01 8.43 2.50
C ASP A 76 17.23 8.20 1.59
N GLU A 77 18.42 8.53 2.10
CA GLU A 77 19.67 8.45 1.34
C GLU A 77 20.12 7.01 1.04
N ASP A 78 19.67 6.01 1.82
CA ASP A 78 20.00 4.60 1.58
C ASP A 78 19.49 4.12 0.21
N HIS A 79 18.50 4.81 -0.33
CA HIS A 79 17.88 4.52 -1.62
C HIS A 79 18.39 5.38 -2.78
N ALA A 80 19.45 6.18 -2.59
CA ALA A 80 19.95 7.14 -3.59
C ALA A 80 20.40 6.51 -4.92
N PHE A 81 20.84 5.26 -4.89
CA PHE A 81 21.29 4.56 -6.10
C PHE A 81 20.16 4.05 -7.01
N ARG A 82 18.90 4.22 -6.61
CA ARG A 82 17.74 3.75 -7.35
C ARG A 82 17.10 4.90 -8.08
N LYS A 83 16.94 4.75 -9.39
CA LYS A 83 16.32 5.75 -10.26
C LYS A 83 14.95 5.26 -10.68
N ILE A 84 13.92 5.99 -10.31
CA ILE A 84 12.53 5.73 -10.67
C ILE A 84 12.20 6.50 -11.94
N LYS A 85 11.55 5.83 -12.88
CA LYS A 85 11.03 6.42 -14.12
C LYS A 85 9.54 6.61 -13.97
N LEU A 86 9.09 7.86 -14.03
CA LEU A 86 7.70 8.27 -13.94
C LEU A 86 7.26 8.81 -15.30
N ARG A 87 6.20 8.24 -15.87
CA ARG A 87 5.63 8.73 -17.13
C ARG A 87 4.44 9.63 -16.85
N VAL A 88 4.32 10.76 -17.54
CA VAL A 88 3.10 11.59 -17.50
C VAL A 88 2.00 10.90 -18.30
N ASP A 89 0.93 10.53 -17.61
CA ASP A 89 -0.24 9.92 -18.25
C ASP A 89 -1.33 10.98 -18.51
N GLU A 90 -1.56 11.88 -17.55
CA GLU A 90 -2.57 12.95 -17.65
C GLU A 90 -2.05 14.29 -17.13
N VAL A 91 -2.62 15.39 -17.59
CA VAL A 91 -2.31 16.75 -17.13
C VAL A 91 -3.60 17.42 -16.65
N GLN A 92 -3.63 17.82 -15.37
CA GLN A 92 -4.74 18.54 -14.76
C GLN A 92 -4.32 19.96 -14.42
N GLY A 93 -4.87 20.94 -15.15
CA GLY A 93 -4.44 22.33 -15.03
C GLY A 93 -2.94 22.47 -15.29
N LYS A 94 -2.17 22.82 -14.25
CA LYS A 94 -0.69 22.91 -14.30
C LYS A 94 0.02 21.71 -13.65
N ASN A 95 -0.72 20.69 -13.21
CA ASN A 95 -0.17 19.49 -12.59
C ASN A 95 -0.09 18.35 -13.61
N CYS A 96 1.08 17.75 -13.74
CA CYS A 96 1.31 16.54 -14.53
C CYS A 96 1.21 15.34 -13.60
N LEU A 97 0.16 14.53 -13.76
CA LEU A 97 -0.04 13.30 -13.02
C LEU A 97 0.79 12.19 -13.66
N THR A 98 1.70 11.63 -12.86
CA THR A 98 2.62 10.60 -13.34
C THR A 98 2.27 9.21 -12.84
N ASN A 99 2.67 8.19 -13.59
CA ASN A 99 2.54 6.79 -13.23
C ASN A 99 3.91 6.11 -13.30
N PHE A 100 4.07 5.00 -12.56
CA PHE A 100 5.31 4.24 -12.56
C PHE A 100 5.55 3.61 -13.94
N HIS A 101 6.72 3.88 -14.52
CA HIS A 101 7.11 3.34 -15.83
C HIS A 101 8.30 2.40 -15.75
N GLY A 102 9.19 2.57 -14.78
CA GLY A 102 10.33 1.68 -14.63
C GLY A 102 11.24 2.05 -13.47
N LEU A 103 12.23 1.20 -13.26
CA LEU A 103 13.24 1.35 -12.22
C LEU A 103 14.58 0.97 -12.83
N ASP A 104 15.62 1.73 -12.54
CA ASP A 104 17.00 1.42 -12.91
C ASP A 104 17.95 1.74 -11.76
N PHE A 105 19.17 1.22 -11.83
CA PHE A 105 20.23 1.56 -10.88
C PHE A 105 21.12 2.66 -11.44
N THR A 106 21.81 3.38 -10.55
CA THR A 106 22.94 4.23 -10.92
C THR A 106 24.14 3.36 -11.35
N SER A 107 24.98 3.92 -12.23
CA SER A 107 26.09 3.17 -12.83
C SER A 107 27.22 2.93 -11.82
N ASP A 108 27.46 3.91 -10.93
CA ASP A 108 28.36 3.86 -9.78
C ASP A 108 28.01 2.71 -8.83
N LYS A 109 26.74 2.58 -8.40
CA LYS A 109 26.34 1.47 -7.53
C LYS A 109 26.58 0.12 -8.18
N LEU A 110 26.19 -0.05 -9.45
CA LEU A 110 26.44 -1.32 -10.15
C LEU A 110 27.93 -1.65 -10.24
N ARG A 111 28.78 -0.67 -10.58
CA ARG A 111 30.23 -0.83 -10.62
C ARG A 111 30.82 -1.15 -9.24
N SER A 112 30.26 -0.60 -8.16
CA SER A 112 30.71 -0.86 -6.79
C SER A 112 30.39 -2.28 -6.28
N LEU A 113 29.28 -2.86 -6.76
CA LEU A 113 28.79 -4.19 -6.38
C LEU A 113 29.57 -5.30 -7.10
N VAL A 114 29.88 -5.09 -8.38
CA VAL A 114 30.61 -6.06 -9.21
C VAL A 114 32.10 -6.06 -8.84
N ARG A 115 32.44 -6.87 -7.84
CA ARG A 115 33.82 -7.12 -7.40
C ARG A 115 34.33 -8.50 -7.84
N LYS A 116 35.66 -8.64 -7.91
CA LYS A 116 36.34 -9.93 -8.14
C LYS A 116 36.13 -10.89 -6.96
N TRP A 117 36.45 -12.17 -7.17
CA TRP A 117 36.48 -13.23 -6.13
C TRP A 117 35.12 -13.71 -5.60
N GLN A 118 34.04 -13.35 -6.27
CA GLN A 118 32.68 -13.80 -6.00
C GLN A 118 31.97 -14.10 -7.33
N SER A 119 31.02 -15.02 -7.32
CA SER A 119 30.13 -15.25 -8.46
C SER A 119 29.04 -14.18 -8.53
N LEU A 120 28.80 -13.65 -9.73
CA LEU A 120 27.64 -12.84 -10.09
C LEU A 120 26.53 -13.77 -10.59
N ILE A 121 25.32 -13.57 -10.09
CA ILE A 121 24.13 -14.32 -10.47
C ILE A 121 23.08 -13.34 -10.97
N GLU A 122 22.74 -13.47 -12.25
CA GLU A 122 21.69 -12.69 -12.91
C GLU A 122 20.49 -13.58 -13.21
N ALA A 123 19.29 -13.02 -13.01
CA ALA A 123 18.02 -13.62 -13.40
C ALA A 123 17.11 -12.54 -14.00
N ASN A 124 16.38 -12.90 -15.05
CA ASN A 124 15.40 -12.02 -15.67
C ASN A 124 14.11 -12.77 -15.95
N ILE A 125 12.99 -12.05 -15.85
CA ILE A 125 11.68 -12.63 -16.11
C ILE A 125 10.73 -11.57 -16.66
N THR A 126 9.86 -11.98 -17.58
CA THR A 126 8.70 -11.21 -18.00
C THR A 126 7.45 -11.68 -17.26
N VAL A 127 6.80 -10.78 -16.53
CA VAL A 127 5.61 -11.08 -15.73
C VAL A 127 4.49 -10.12 -16.11
N LYS A 128 3.26 -10.63 -16.15
CA LYS A 128 2.05 -9.85 -16.27
C LYS A 128 1.47 -9.64 -14.86
N THR A 129 1.23 -8.39 -14.49
CA THR A 129 0.58 -8.01 -13.21
C THR A 129 -0.94 -8.20 -13.29
N THR A 130 -1.64 -8.05 -12.16
CA THR A 130 -3.11 -8.13 -12.12
C THR A 130 -3.80 -7.08 -12.98
N ASP A 131 -3.19 -5.91 -13.14
CA ASP A 131 -3.76 -4.77 -13.89
C ASP A 131 -3.29 -4.79 -15.35
N ASP A 132 -2.91 -5.96 -15.86
CA ASP A 132 -2.50 -6.19 -17.24
C ASP A 132 -1.22 -5.46 -17.71
N TYR A 133 -0.41 -4.91 -16.82
CA TYR A 133 0.94 -4.45 -17.17
C TYR A 133 1.88 -5.63 -17.40
N LEU A 134 2.59 -5.62 -18.53
CA LEU A 134 3.63 -6.59 -18.84
C LEU A 134 5.00 -5.96 -18.54
N LEU A 135 5.66 -6.48 -17.51
CA LEU A 135 6.92 -5.97 -16.99
C LEU A 135 8.04 -7.00 -17.20
N ARG A 136 9.25 -6.52 -17.45
CA ARG A 136 10.48 -7.32 -17.43
C ARG A 136 11.34 -6.89 -16.24
N LEU A 137 11.47 -7.78 -15.27
CA LEU A 137 12.28 -7.60 -14.08
C LEU A 137 13.66 -8.23 -14.28
N PHE A 138 14.70 -7.55 -13.83
CA PHE A 138 16.08 -8.02 -13.81
C PHE A 138 16.57 -8.01 -12.37
N ALA A 139 16.93 -9.17 -11.85
CA ALA A 139 17.50 -9.33 -10.53
C ALA A 139 18.98 -9.68 -10.63
N ILE A 140 19.75 -9.14 -9.69
CA ILE A 140 21.18 -9.41 -9.53
C ILE A 140 21.41 -9.89 -8.10
N ALA A 141 22.36 -10.79 -7.94
CA ALA A 141 22.82 -11.27 -6.64
C ALA A 141 24.30 -11.63 -6.71
N PHE A 142 24.98 -11.55 -5.57
CA PHE A 142 26.37 -11.95 -5.43
C PHE A 142 26.50 -13.00 -4.35
N THR A 143 27.48 -13.87 -4.48
CA THR A 143 27.79 -14.88 -3.46
C THR A 143 28.46 -14.23 -2.25
N LYS A 144 28.06 -14.64 -1.05
CA LYS A 144 28.57 -14.13 0.22
C LYS A 144 29.64 -15.06 0.78
N LYS A 145 30.78 -14.49 1.18
CA LYS A 145 31.84 -15.24 1.86
C LYS A 145 31.35 -15.70 3.23
N ARG A 146 31.57 -16.97 3.58
CA ARG A 146 31.26 -17.47 4.93
C ARG A 146 32.30 -16.95 5.94
N PRO A 147 31.92 -16.66 7.21
CA PRO A 147 32.86 -16.13 8.21
C PRO A 147 34.14 -16.97 8.36
N ASN A 148 34.02 -18.30 8.37
CA ASN A 148 35.15 -19.21 8.60
C ASN A 148 35.80 -19.74 7.30
N GLN A 149 35.63 -19.04 6.18
CA GLN A 149 36.13 -19.49 4.88
C GLN A 149 37.58 -19.09 4.66
N ILE A 150 38.48 -20.09 4.59
CA ILE A 150 39.92 -19.92 4.34
C ILE A 150 40.17 -19.40 2.91
N LYS A 151 39.48 -19.97 1.91
CA LYS A 151 39.63 -19.55 0.51
C LYS A 151 39.27 -18.07 0.35
N LYS A 152 40.11 -17.31 -0.35
CA LYS A 152 39.85 -15.91 -0.72
C LYS A 152 38.67 -15.79 -1.68
N THR A 153 38.45 -16.82 -2.50
CA THR A 153 37.39 -16.87 -3.51
C THR A 153 36.14 -17.57 -3.01
N THR A 154 34.99 -17.07 -3.43
CA THR A 154 33.67 -17.58 -3.09
C THR A 154 32.90 -17.79 -4.38
N TYR A 155 33.27 -18.83 -5.13
CA TYR A 155 32.58 -19.17 -6.38
C TYR A 155 31.56 -20.28 -6.14
N ALA A 156 30.33 -20.07 -6.60
CA ALA A 156 29.29 -21.09 -6.60
C ALA A 156 29.47 -22.01 -7.83
N ALA A 157 29.15 -23.29 -7.67
CA ALA A 157 29.17 -24.23 -8.78
C ALA A 157 28.08 -23.89 -9.81
N SER A 158 28.29 -24.22 -11.09
CA SER A 158 27.32 -23.96 -12.15
C SER A 158 25.93 -24.56 -11.88
N SER A 159 25.86 -25.73 -11.23
CA SER A 159 24.62 -26.37 -10.79
C SER A 159 23.89 -25.53 -9.73
N GLN A 160 24.62 -25.00 -8.75
CA GLN A 160 24.09 -24.11 -7.72
C GLN A 160 23.58 -22.80 -8.31
N ILE A 161 24.32 -22.19 -9.26
CA ILE A 161 23.89 -20.96 -9.95
C ILE A 161 22.57 -21.20 -10.70
N ARG A 162 22.42 -22.32 -11.41
CA ARG A 162 21.15 -22.67 -12.08
C ARG A 162 20.01 -22.88 -11.08
N ALA A 163 20.26 -23.54 -9.95
CA ALA A 163 19.26 -23.74 -8.90
C ALA A 163 18.82 -22.41 -8.28
N ILE A 164 19.77 -21.51 -7.99
CA ILE A 164 19.49 -20.15 -7.48
C ILE A 164 18.67 -19.34 -8.49
N ARG A 165 19.05 -19.35 -9.78
CA ARG A 165 18.30 -18.66 -10.84
C ARG A 165 16.85 -19.14 -10.93
N ARG A 166 16.61 -20.46 -10.86
CA ARG A 166 15.24 -21.00 -10.85
C ARG A 166 14.42 -20.47 -9.67
N LYS A 167 14.97 -20.51 -8.45
CA LYS A 167 14.30 -19.96 -7.26
C LYS A 167 14.07 -18.45 -7.36
N MET A 168 15.04 -17.68 -7.87
CA MET A 168 14.87 -16.24 -8.09
C MET A 168 13.71 -15.94 -9.02
N ILE A 169 13.63 -16.64 -10.16
CA ILE A 169 12.57 -16.47 -11.15
C ILE A 169 11.21 -16.83 -10.54
N GLU A 170 11.13 -17.95 -9.83
CA GLU A 170 9.90 -18.42 -9.18
C GLU A 170 9.35 -17.39 -8.16
N ILE A 171 10.22 -16.89 -7.27
CA ILE A 171 9.83 -15.89 -6.26
C ILE A 171 9.39 -14.59 -6.92
N ILE A 172 10.16 -14.08 -7.89
CA ILE A 172 9.82 -12.85 -8.61
C ILE A 172 8.50 -13.03 -9.35
N GLN A 173 8.26 -14.18 -9.97
CA GLN A 173 7.02 -14.46 -10.69
C GLN A 173 5.82 -14.44 -9.75
N ARG A 174 5.90 -15.17 -8.64
CA ARG A 174 4.83 -15.28 -7.64
C ARG A 174 4.48 -13.92 -7.01
N GLU A 175 5.50 -13.12 -6.67
CA GLU A 175 5.29 -11.79 -6.08
C GLU A 175 4.75 -10.79 -7.09
N ALA A 176 5.21 -10.81 -8.35
CA ALA A 176 4.80 -9.84 -9.35
C ALA A 176 3.46 -10.19 -10.03
N SER A 177 3.08 -11.46 -10.16
CA SER A 177 1.80 -11.85 -10.78
C SER A 177 0.59 -11.65 -9.87
N SER A 178 0.81 -11.70 -8.55
CA SER A 178 -0.25 -11.56 -7.54
C SER A 178 -0.60 -10.11 -7.21
N CYS A 179 0.22 -9.15 -7.66
CA CYS A 179 0.13 -7.76 -7.25
C CYS A 179 -0.29 -6.84 -8.41
N THR A 180 -0.96 -5.74 -8.03
CA THR A 180 -1.14 -4.56 -8.89
C THR A 180 0.18 -3.87 -9.15
N LEU A 181 0.26 -2.98 -10.15
CA LEU A 181 1.49 -2.22 -10.41
C LEU A 181 1.90 -1.41 -9.17
N THR A 182 0.92 -0.80 -8.50
CA THR A 182 1.11 0.01 -7.29
C THR A 182 1.63 -0.83 -6.12
N GLN A 183 1.03 -2.00 -5.89
CA GLN A 183 1.49 -2.92 -4.84
C GLN A 183 2.90 -3.43 -5.13
N LEU A 184 3.21 -3.73 -6.38
CA LEU A 184 4.55 -4.12 -6.78
C LEU A 184 5.55 -2.99 -6.51
N THR A 185 5.23 -1.73 -6.84
CA THR A 185 6.11 -0.59 -6.51
C THR A 185 6.35 -0.45 -5.01
N ALA A 186 5.30 -0.63 -4.19
CA ALA A 186 5.42 -0.59 -2.73
C ALA A 186 6.29 -1.73 -2.17
N LYS A 187 6.38 -2.88 -2.85
CA LYS A 187 7.30 -3.98 -2.49
C LYS A 187 8.73 -3.73 -2.99
N LEU A 188 8.90 -3.03 -4.10
CA LEU A 188 10.20 -2.72 -4.69
C LEU A 188 10.99 -1.72 -3.83
N ILE A 189 10.35 -0.69 -3.29
CA ILE A 189 10.97 0.37 -2.47
C ILE A 189 11.75 -0.21 -1.26
N PRO A 190 11.13 -0.95 -0.32
CA PRO A 190 11.81 -1.55 0.84
C PRO A 190 12.60 -2.84 0.53
N GLU A 191 12.75 -3.22 -0.74
CA GLU A 191 13.49 -4.41 -1.19
C GLU A 191 12.95 -5.76 -0.66
N VAL A 192 11.64 -5.88 -0.44
CA VAL A 192 11.03 -7.10 0.14
C VAL A 192 11.36 -8.35 -0.67
N ILE A 193 11.30 -8.24 -2.00
CA ILE A 193 11.61 -9.35 -2.93
C ILE A 193 13.08 -9.78 -2.79
N GLY A 194 14.01 -8.84 -2.59
CA GLY A 194 15.43 -9.15 -2.42
C GLY A 194 15.70 -9.97 -1.16
N ARG A 195 15.09 -9.54 -0.03
CA ARG A 195 15.19 -10.25 1.26
C ARG A 195 14.58 -11.64 1.21
N GLU A 196 13.47 -11.82 0.51
CA GLU A 196 12.85 -13.12 0.35
C GLU A 196 13.72 -14.08 -0.48
N ILE A 197 14.30 -13.59 -1.58
CA ILE A 197 15.25 -14.37 -2.38
C ILE A 197 16.45 -14.79 -1.52
N GLU A 198 17.02 -13.90 -0.71
CA GLU A 198 18.15 -14.22 0.17
C GLU A 198 17.81 -15.36 1.13
N LYS A 199 16.65 -15.30 1.81
CA LYS A 199 16.17 -16.35 2.71
C LYS A 199 15.97 -17.69 1.99
N ALA A 200 15.32 -17.69 0.83
CA ALA A 200 14.98 -18.91 0.10
C ALA A 200 16.20 -19.60 -0.53
N THR A 201 17.26 -18.84 -0.81
CA THR A 201 18.50 -19.33 -1.44
C THR A 201 19.60 -19.69 -0.44
N GLN A 202 19.47 -19.28 0.83
CA GLN A 202 20.43 -19.56 1.90
C GLN A 202 20.76 -21.06 2.05
N GLY A 203 19.78 -21.95 1.82
CA GLY A 203 19.99 -23.40 1.85
C GLY A 203 20.82 -23.97 0.68
N ILE A 204 20.96 -23.23 -0.43
CA ILE A 204 21.79 -23.63 -1.59
C ILE A 204 23.18 -23.02 -1.45
N TYR A 205 23.23 -21.68 -1.35
CA TYR A 205 24.47 -20.92 -1.20
C TYR A 205 24.14 -19.55 -0.60
N PRO A 206 24.94 -19.04 0.36
CA PRO A 206 24.70 -17.73 0.95
C PRO A 206 24.92 -16.60 -0.08
N LEU A 207 23.94 -15.71 -0.19
CA LEU A 207 23.98 -14.56 -1.10
C LEU A 207 24.13 -13.25 -0.31
N GLN A 208 24.52 -12.20 -1.02
CA GLN A 208 24.57 -10.81 -0.57
C GLN A 208 24.16 -9.87 -1.71
N ASN A 209 23.73 -8.66 -1.37
CA ASN A 209 23.37 -7.61 -2.33
C ASN A 209 22.38 -8.11 -3.39
N VAL A 210 21.30 -8.75 -2.92
CA VAL A 210 20.24 -9.27 -3.79
C VAL A 210 19.26 -8.14 -4.08
N HIS A 211 19.28 -7.64 -5.32
CA HIS A 211 18.43 -6.52 -5.72
C HIS A 211 17.72 -6.78 -7.04
N ILE A 212 16.55 -6.15 -7.19
CA ILE A 212 15.94 -5.93 -8.49
C ILE A 212 16.64 -4.72 -9.11
N ARG A 213 17.62 -5.00 -9.96
CA ARG A 213 18.45 -3.99 -10.64
C ARG A 213 17.63 -3.12 -11.58
N LYS A 214 16.70 -3.72 -12.32
CA LYS A 214 15.98 -3.03 -13.39
C LYS A 214 14.58 -3.57 -13.56
N VAL A 215 13.64 -2.66 -13.77
CA VAL A 215 12.27 -2.97 -14.18
C VAL A 215 11.98 -2.20 -15.45
N LYS A 216 11.65 -2.93 -16.53
CA LYS A 216 11.20 -2.35 -17.79
C LYS A 216 9.73 -2.66 -17.98
N LEU A 217 8.94 -1.63 -18.25
CA LEU A 217 7.58 -1.81 -18.71
C LEU A 217 7.61 -2.07 -20.22
N LEU A 218 7.01 -3.19 -20.65
CA LEU A 218 6.98 -3.60 -22.06
C LEU A 218 5.63 -3.27 -22.70
N LYS A 219 4.54 -3.59 -21.99
CA LYS A 219 3.17 -3.32 -22.45
C LYS A 219 2.36 -2.76 -21.30
N GLN A 220 1.52 -1.78 -21.63
CA GLN A 220 0.55 -1.20 -20.71
C GLN A 220 -0.87 -1.62 -21.11
N PRO A 221 -1.78 -1.72 -20.14
CA PRO A 221 -3.21 -1.79 -20.42
C PRO A 221 -3.70 -0.51 -21.11
N LYS A 222 -4.96 -0.53 -21.54
CA LYS A 222 -5.63 0.68 -22.00
C LYS A 222 -5.64 1.72 -20.87
N PHE A 223 -5.43 2.96 -21.23
CA PHE A 223 -5.46 4.07 -20.28
C PHE A 223 -6.84 4.15 -19.63
N ASP A 224 -6.85 4.19 -18.31
CA ASP A 224 -8.02 4.45 -17.51
C ASP A 224 -7.75 5.63 -16.57
N LEU A 225 -8.59 6.65 -16.67
CA LEU A 225 -8.47 7.85 -15.86
C LEU A 225 -8.81 7.59 -14.40
N GLY A 226 -9.76 6.69 -14.12
CA GLY A 226 -10.22 6.41 -12.75
C GLY A 226 -9.12 5.82 -11.88
N THR A 227 -8.41 4.81 -12.40
CA THR A 227 -7.24 4.24 -11.73
C THR A 227 -6.13 5.26 -11.51
N LEU A 228 -5.83 6.12 -12.50
CA LEU A 228 -4.82 7.17 -12.34
C LEU A 228 -5.20 8.19 -11.25
N LEU A 229 -6.44 8.66 -11.21
CA LEU A 229 -6.89 9.62 -10.20
C LEU A 229 -6.83 9.02 -8.79
N THR A 230 -7.18 7.74 -8.67
CA THR A 230 -7.06 7.00 -7.40
C THR A 230 -5.61 6.96 -6.91
N LEU A 231 -4.63 6.84 -7.81
CA LEU A 231 -3.20 6.87 -7.46
C LEU A 231 -2.73 8.23 -6.94
N HIS A 232 -3.35 9.32 -7.36
CA HIS A 232 -2.96 10.67 -6.93
C HIS A 232 -3.82 11.19 -5.78
N GLY A 233 -4.91 10.52 -5.42
CA GLY A 233 -5.80 10.95 -4.32
C GLY A 233 -6.41 12.33 -4.53
N GLU A 234 -6.28 12.90 -5.74
CA GLU A 234 -6.78 14.23 -6.10
C GLU A 234 -8.22 14.10 -6.58
N SER A 235 -9.11 13.94 -5.61
CA SER A 235 -10.50 14.40 -5.68
C SER A 235 -10.71 15.41 -4.55
N ASN A 236 -10.06 16.57 -4.64
CA ASN A 236 -10.39 17.76 -3.85
C ASN A 236 -9.58 18.97 -4.34
N THR A 237 -10.10 19.63 -5.37
CA THR A 237 -9.92 21.09 -5.54
C THR A 237 -11.22 21.62 -6.13
N ASP A 238 -12.02 22.25 -5.26
CA ASP A 238 -12.66 23.56 -5.46
C ASP A 238 -13.99 23.64 -4.68
N GLU A 239 -14.23 24.82 -4.13
CA GLU A 239 -15.21 25.16 -3.11
C GLU A 239 -16.68 24.86 -3.53
N GLN A 240 -17.51 24.56 -2.53
CA GLN A 240 -18.97 24.37 -2.58
C GLN A 240 -19.49 23.18 -3.41
N GLY A 241 -19.67 22.03 -2.75
CA GLY A 241 -20.48 20.94 -3.30
C GLY A 241 -20.49 19.69 -2.42
N GLN A 242 -21.60 19.50 -1.71
CA GLN A 242 -22.10 18.26 -1.08
C GLN A 242 -21.10 17.11 -0.83
N LYS A 243 -20.85 16.79 0.45
CA LYS A 243 -20.20 15.55 0.89
C LYS A 243 -20.88 14.34 0.26
N VAL A 244 -20.22 13.71 -0.71
CA VAL A 244 -20.51 12.33 -1.09
C VAL A 244 -19.49 11.49 -0.33
N GLU A 245 -19.93 10.86 0.75
CA GLU A 245 -19.19 9.75 1.36
C GLU A 245 -19.05 8.65 0.30
N ARG A 246 -17.82 8.32 -0.09
CA ARG A 246 -17.53 7.11 -0.86
C ARG A 246 -16.62 6.22 -0.04
N GLU A 247 -17.19 5.06 0.27
CA GLU A 247 -16.66 3.99 1.09
C GLU A 247 -15.23 3.62 0.71
N PHE A 248 -14.35 3.78 1.70
CA PHE A 248 -13.00 3.27 1.71
C PHE A 248 -13.07 1.75 1.86
N LYS A 249 -12.94 0.99 0.78
CA LYS A 249 -12.69 -0.47 0.88
C LYS A 249 -11.23 -0.71 1.22
N GLU A 250 -10.88 -0.47 2.48
CA GLU A 250 -9.69 -1.04 3.07
C GLU A 250 -9.85 -2.56 3.06
N LYS A 251 -8.88 -3.29 2.51
CA LYS A 251 -8.78 -4.73 2.76
C LYS A 251 -8.29 -4.91 4.20
N VAL A 252 -9.19 -4.63 5.15
CA VAL A 252 -9.17 -5.27 6.45
C VAL A 252 -9.12 -6.77 6.16
N LEU A 253 -8.19 -7.48 6.80
CA LEU A 253 -8.19 -8.94 6.87
C LEU A 253 -9.43 -9.35 7.68
N ASP A 254 -10.60 -9.15 7.11
CA ASP A 254 -11.89 -9.46 7.70
C ASP A 254 -12.03 -10.97 7.59
N SER A 255 -11.36 -11.66 8.52
CA SER A 255 -11.42 -13.10 8.64
C SER A 255 -12.77 -13.46 9.25
N VAL A 256 -13.83 -13.37 8.44
CA VAL A 256 -15.19 -13.71 8.86
C VAL A 256 -15.20 -15.17 9.30
N LYS A 257 -15.22 -15.40 10.61
CA LYS A 257 -15.30 -16.74 11.21
C LYS A 257 -16.73 -17.01 11.64
N LYS A 258 -17.23 -18.19 11.29
CA LYS A 258 -18.51 -18.68 11.80
C LYS A 258 -18.28 -19.38 13.13
N LEU A 259 -18.98 -18.96 14.17
CA LEU A 259 -18.99 -19.61 15.48
C LEU A 259 -20.43 -20.02 15.80
N SER A 260 -20.63 -21.25 16.26
CA SER A 260 -21.95 -21.69 16.75
C SER A 260 -21.97 -21.62 18.28
N VAL A 261 -22.89 -20.86 18.84
CA VAL A 261 -23.12 -20.72 20.29
C VAL A 261 -24.61 -20.98 20.53
N HIS A 262 -24.94 -21.86 21.48
CA HIS A 262 -26.33 -22.29 21.78
C HIS A 262 -27.15 -22.74 20.54
N GLY A 263 -26.51 -23.43 19.61
CA GLY A 263 -27.15 -23.92 18.38
C GLY A 263 -27.45 -22.85 17.32
N LYS A 264 -27.12 -21.58 17.57
CA LYS A 264 -27.21 -20.48 16.60
C LYS A 264 -25.84 -20.12 16.05
N ALA A 265 -25.76 -19.97 14.73
CA ALA A 265 -24.52 -19.62 14.04
C ALA A 265 -24.37 -18.09 13.94
N TYR A 266 -23.29 -17.56 14.51
CA TYR A 266 -22.92 -16.16 14.47
C TYR A 266 -21.75 -15.94 13.51
N ARG A 267 -21.77 -14.83 12.76
CA ARG A 267 -20.65 -14.37 11.94
C ARG A 267 -19.84 -13.37 12.74
N LEU A 268 -18.57 -13.68 12.99
CA LEU A 268 -17.65 -12.82 13.72
C LEU A 268 -16.75 -12.08 12.74
N ASN A 269 -16.76 -10.76 12.82
CA ASN A 269 -15.80 -9.89 12.15
C ASN A 269 -14.69 -9.59 13.16
N LEU A 270 -13.52 -10.20 12.96
CA LEU A 270 -12.39 -10.08 13.88
C LEU A 270 -11.41 -9.06 13.33
N LEU A 271 -11.18 -7.99 14.10
CA LEU A 271 -10.20 -6.94 13.82
C LEU A 271 -8.99 -7.18 14.71
N ASP A 272 -7.81 -7.39 14.12
CA ASP A 272 -6.54 -7.52 14.86
C ASP A 272 -5.81 -6.18 14.81
N THR A 273 -5.84 -5.45 15.92
CA THR A 273 -5.02 -4.25 16.11
C THR A 273 -3.66 -4.73 16.59
N ALA A 274 -2.76 -5.03 15.64
CA ALA A 274 -1.40 -5.43 15.96
C ALA A 274 -0.78 -4.39 16.92
N GLY A 275 -0.61 -4.77 18.19
CA GLY A 275 -0.28 -3.90 19.32
C GLY A 275 1.08 -3.21 19.20
N GLN A 276 1.16 -2.23 18.31
CA GLN A 276 2.23 -1.25 18.25
C GLN A 276 1.73 0.03 18.90
N GLU A 277 2.25 0.34 20.08
CA GLU A 277 2.07 1.62 20.76
C GLU A 277 2.41 2.86 19.90
N ARG A 278 3.07 2.66 18.74
CA ARG A 278 3.53 3.71 17.82
C ARG A 278 2.45 4.25 16.88
N PHE A 279 1.25 3.68 16.87
CA PHE A 279 0.13 4.11 16.01
C PHE A 279 -1.15 4.41 16.80
N ARG A 280 -1.02 5.00 18.00
CA ARG A 280 -2.12 5.35 18.90
C ARG A 280 -3.24 6.20 18.25
N THR A 281 -2.92 7.00 17.23
CA THR A 281 -3.88 7.82 16.47
C THR A 281 -4.74 7.04 15.46
N LEU A 282 -4.34 5.82 15.08
CA LEU A 282 -5.10 4.97 14.16
C LEU A 282 -6.06 4.00 14.88
N SER A 283 -6.00 3.92 16.22
CA SER A 283 -6.78 2.97 17.04
C SER A 283 -8.25 3.34 17.19
N ASN A 284 -8.61 4.63 17.19
CA ASN A 284 -9.99 5.08 17.49
C ASN A 284 -11.04 4.62 16.47
N SER A 285 -10.66 4.42 15.20
CA SER A 285 -11.59 3.92 14.18
C SER A 285 -12.01 2.47 14.41
N TYR A 286 -11.15 1.64 15.02
CA TYR A 286 -11.41 0.21 15.23
C TYR A 286 -12.34 -0.06 16.42
N TYR A 287 -12.36 0.83 17.42
CA TYR A 287 -13.31 0.72 18.53
C TYR A 287 -14.74 1.13 18.14
N ARG A 288 -14.89 1.97 17.11
CA ARG A 288 -16.19 2.50 16.67
C ARG A 288 -17.06 1.37 16.11
N GLY A 289 -18.11 1.01 16.85
CA GLY A 289 -19.05 -0.05 16.47
C GLY A 289 -18.63 -1.46 16.91
N ALA A 290 -17.58 -1.60 17.75
CA ALA A 290 -17.18 -2.87 18.30
C ALA A 290 -18.16 -3.35 19.39
N HIS A 291 -18.78 -4.51 19.18
CA HIS A 291 -19.70 -5.14 20.16
C HIS A 291 -18.96 -5.71 21.37
N GLY A 292 -17.69 -6.09 21.19
CA GLY A 292 -16.82 -6.51 22.28
C GLY A 292 -15.33 -6.36 21.91
N VAL A 293 -14.50 -6.23 22.93
CA VAL A 293 -13.06 -6.00 22.82
C VAL A 293 -12.32 -7.06 23.63
N ILE A 294 -11.32 -7.69 23.02
CA ILE A 294 -10.46 -8.67 23.67
C ILE A 294 -9.11 -8.01 23.93
N LEU A 295 -8.75 -7.83 25.19
CA LEU A 295 -7.48 -7.27 25.60
C LEU A 295 -6.51 -8.38 25.98
N VAL A 296 -5.30 -8.36 25.42
CA VAL A 296 -4.36 -9.48 25.53
C VAL A 296 -3.04 -9.01 26.13
N TYR A 297 -2.61 -9.61 27.24
CA TYR A 297 -1.28 -9.43 27.81
C TYR A 297 -0.47 -10.73 27.75
N ASP A 298 0.82 -10.66 28.07
CA ASP A 298 1.73 -11.81 28.08
C ASP A 298 2.05 -12.21 29.52
N ILE A 299 1.73 -13.45 29.92
CA ILE A 299 1.95 -13.94 31.30
C ILE A 299 3.43 -13.98 31.71
N SER A 300 4.35 -13.97 30.73
CA SER A 300 5.79 -13.95 30.97
C SER A 300 6.37 -12.54 31.11
N ARG A 301 5.59 -11.49 30.79
CA ARG A 301 6.06 -10.09 30.84
C ARG A 301 5.16 -9.21 31.71
N ARG A 302 5.64 -8.84 32.90
CA ARG A 302 4.91 -7.99 33.85
C ARG A 302 4.54 -6.62 33.29
N ASP A 303 5.40 -5.99 32.51
CA ASP A 303 5.14 -4.66 31.93
C ASP A 303 3.89 -4.67 31.04
N SER A 304 3.65 -5.77 30.32
CA SER A 304 2.44 -5.90 29.49
C SER A 304 1.16 -6.00 30.30
N PHE A 305 1.24 -6.48 31.54
CA PHE A 305 0.11 -6.52 32.47
C PHE A 305 -0.13 -5.15 33.12
N LEU A 306 0.93 -4.42 33.48
CA LEU A 306 0.80 -3.08 34.04
C LEU A 306 0.22 -2.09 33.03
N ALA A 307 0.53 -2.25 31.74
CA ALA A 307 -0.04 -1.41 30.69
C ALA A 307 -1.56 -1.62 30.48
N MET A 308 -2.15 -2.69 31.03
CA MET A 308 -3.56 -3.04 30.80
C MET A 308 -4.54 -2.00 31.32
N GLU A 309 -4.24 -1.32 32.43
CA GLU A 309 -5.14 -0.30 32.99
C GLU A 309 -5.38 0.83 31.96
N GLY A 310 -4.33 1.30 31.29
CA GLY A 310 -4.48 2.29 30.21
C GLY A 310 -5.22 1.76 28.98
N TRP A 311 -5.12 0.45 28.69
CA TRP A 311 -5.87 -0.16 27.58
C TRP A 311 -7.37 -0.31 27.90
N PHE A 312 -7.73 -0.55 29.16
CA PHE A 312 -9.12 -0.54 29.59
C PHE A 312 -9.73 0.86 29.47
N GLU A 313 -9.03 1.90 29.94
CA GLU A 313 -9.47 3.29 29.81
C GLU A 313 -9.64 3.71 28.34
N GLU A 314 -8.69 3.33 27.47
CA GLU A 314 -8.76 3.61 26.04
C GLU A 314 -9.93 2.87 25.37
N ALA A 315 -10.18 1.62 25.74
CA ALA A 315 -11.28 0.84 25.20
C ALA A 315 -12.65 1.39 25.67
N GLU A 316 -12.79 1.75 26.94
CA GLU A 316 -14.02 2.34 27.49
C GLU A 316 -14.33 3.72 26.87
N SER A 317 -13.31 4.55 26.63
CA SER A 317 -13.50 5.88 26.07
C SER A 317 -13.89 5.89 24.59
N ASN A 318 -13.56 4.83 23.84
CA ASN A 318 -13.71 4.81 22.37
C ASN A 318 -14.71 3.77 21.85
N ALA A 319 -15.04 2.74 22.63
CA ALA A 319 -16.00 1.71 22.25
C ALA A 319 -17.45 2.19 22.39
N MET A 320 -18.39 1.35 21.94
CA MET A 320 -19.82 1.63 22.10
C MET A 320 -20.21 1.52 23.58
N SER A 321 -21.14 2.35 24.03
CA SER A 321 -21.71 2.20 25.38
C SER A 321 -22.31 0.80 25.52
N GLY A 322 -21.84 0.05 26.53
CA GLY A 322 -22.28 -1.33 26.78
C GLY A 322 -21.44 -2.43 26.10
N SER A 323 -20.37 -2.10 25.36
CA SER A 323 -19.44 -3.08 24.76
C SER A 323 -18.90 -4.07 25.80
N VAL A 324 -18.82 -5.35 25.43
CA VAL A 324 -18.33 -6.41 26.31
C VAL A 324 -16.81 -6.49 26.25
N MET A 325 -16.13 -6.29 27.37
CA MET A 325 -14.68 -6.44 27.48
C MET A 325 -14.31 -7.89 27.89
N TYR A 326 -13.17 -8.39 27.44
CA TYR A 326 -12.64 -9.69 27.85
C TYR A 326 -11.10 -9.66 27.95
N LEU A 327 -10.57 -10.09 29.09
CA LEU A 327 -9.13 -10.11 29.37
C LEU A 327 -8.53 -11.49 29.06
N VAL A 328 -7.38 -11.49 28.38
CA VAL A 328 -6.69 -12.72 27.98
C VAL A 328 -5.21 -12.68 28.38
N GLY A 329 -4.80 -13.65 29.20
CA GLY A 329 -3.39 -13.94 29.47
C GLY A 329 -2.83 -14.87 28.40
N SER A 330 -1.96 -14.36 27.52
CA SER A 330 -1.34 -15.13 26.43
C SER A 330 -0.01 -15.76 26.84
N LYS A 331 0.40 -16.79 26.09
CA LYS A 331 1.63 -17.59 26.26
C LYS A 331 1.60 -18.52 27.48
N LEU A 332 0.46 -19.16 27.75
CA LEU A 332 0.33 -20.19 28.79
C LEU A 332 1.39 -21.32 28.69
N ASP A 333 1.92 -21.59 27.50
CA ASP A 333 3.03 -22.54 27.31
C ASP A 333 4.31 -22.20 28.08
N LYS A 334 4.45 -20.94 28.52
CA LYS A 334 5.60 -20.45 29.30
C LYS A 334 5.36 -20.44 30.81
N ALA A 335 4.18 -20.86 31.27
CA ALA A 335 3.80 -20.78 32.68
C ALA A 335 4.76 -21.54 33.61
N ALA A 336 5.31 -22.68 33.18
CA ALA A 336 6.22 -23.49 33.99
C ALA A 336 7.65 -22.91 34.11
N SER A 337 8.09 -22.07 33.16
CA SER A 337 9.49 -21.67 33.04
C SER A 337 9.75 -20.19 33.26
N SER A 338 8.76 -19.31 33.03
CA SER A 338 8.98 -17.86 33.01
C SER A 338 7.73 -17.05 33.36
N ARG A 339 6.81 -17.61 34.17
CA ARG A 339 5.62 -16.88 34.62
C ARG A 339 6.00 -15.74 35.56
N THR A 340 5.54 -14.53 35.24
CA THR A 340 5.72 -13.35 36.08
C THR A 340 4.41 -12.77 36.58
N VAL A 341 3.28 -13.10 35.96
CA VAL A 341 1.92 -12.71 36.38
C VAL A 341 1.17 -13.95 36.85
N LYS A 342 0.65 -13.95 38.08
CA LYS A 342 -0.13 -15.08 38.62
C LYS A 342 -1.55 -15.08 38.04
N TYR A 343 -2.20 -16.25 38.06
CA TYR A 343 -3.58 -16.39 37.58
C TYR A 343 -4.54 -15.49 38.37
N GLU A 344 -4.42 -15.53 39.71
CA GLU A 344 -5.22 -14.74 40.65
C GLU A 344 -5.12 -13.23 40.41
N GLU A 345 -3.96 -12.75 39.94
CA GLU A 345 -3.78 -11.32 39.64
C GLU A 345 -4.51 -10.91 38.35
N GLY A 346 -4.49 -11.78 37.34
CA GLY A 346 -5.27 -11.58 36.12
C GLY A 346 -6.77 -11.61 36.39
N GLU A 347 -7.21 -12.56 37.22
CA GLU A 347 -8.59 -12.68 37.66
C GLU A 347 -9.05 -11.47 38.49
N ALA A 348 -8.22 -10.99 39.42
CA ALA A 348 -8.51 -9.79 40.19
C ALA A 348 -8.59 -8.54 39.31
N LEU A 349 -7.73 -8.39 38.31
CA LEU A 349 -7.81 -7.28 37.34
C LEU A 349 -9.11 -7.35 36.53
N ALA A 350 -9.50 -8.54 36.06
CA ALA A 350 -10.74 -8.70 35.32
C ALA A 350 -11.98 -8.42 36.19
N ALA A 351 -11.97 -8.85 37.46
CA ALA A 351 -13.03 -8.57 38.41
C ALA A 351 -13.18 -7.07 38.70
N ARG A 352 -12.07 -6.31 38.78
CA ARG A 352 -12.11 -4.84 38.95
C ARG A 352 -12.82 -4.12 37.81
N HIS A 353 -12.64 -4.58 36.57
CA HIS A 353 -13.30 -4.03 35.39
C HIS A 353 -14.60 -4.74 34.99
N GLY A 354 -15.07 -5.71 35.80
CA GLY A 354 -16.29 -6.47 35.52
C GLY A 354 -16.27 -7.23 34.19
N CYS A 355 -15.12 -7.77 33.77
CA CYS A 355 -14.94 -8.47 32.50
C CYS A 355 -14.56 -9.95 32.66
N GLY A 356 -14.72 -10.74 31.59
CA GLY A 356 -14.33 -12.15 31.59
C GLY A 356 -12.81 -12.35 31.51
N PHE A 357 -12.30 -13.46 32.04
CA PHE A 357 -10.86 -13.77 32.04
C PHE A 357 -10.55 -15.20 31.62
N CYS A 358 -9.51 -15.38 30.79
CA CYS A 358 -8.91 -16.69 30.57
C CYS A 358 -7.42 -16.61 30.21
N GLU A 359 -6.69 -17.71 30.42
CA GLU A 359 -5.33 -17.87 29.91
C GLU A 359 -5.30 -18.80 28.70
N VAL A 360 -4.56 -18.39 27.66
CA VAL A 360 -4.47 -19.08 26.37
C VAL A 360 -3.03 -19.31 25.94
N SER A 361 -2.83 -20.33 25.11
CA SER A 361 -1.58 -20.55 24.40
C SER A 361 -1.83 -20.71 22.91
N SER A 362 -1.39 -19.72 22.14
CA SER A 362 -1.40 -19.79 20.68
C SER A 362 -0.46 -20.88 20.14
N LYS A 363 0.60 -21.22 20.89
CA LYS A 363 1.60 -22.24 20.49
C LYS A 363 1.07 -23.66 20.66
N THR A 364 0.44 -23.95 21.80
CA THR A 364 -0.12 -25.28 22.10
C THR A 364 -1.60 -25.40 21.70
N ARG A 365 -2.19 -24.30 21.20
CA ARG A 365 -3.62 -24.16 20.85
C ARG A 365 -4.58 -24.40 22.01
N GLN A 366 -4.08 -24.32 23.25
CA GLN A 366 -4.90 -24.47 24.45
C GLN A 366 -5.73 -23.21 24.69
N ASN A 367 -7.01 -23.39 24.99
CA ASN A 367 -8.00 -22.36 25.33
C ASN A 367 -8.24 -21.25 24.29
N VAL A 368 -7.66 -21.31 23.09
CA VAL A 368 -7.75 -20.23 22.09
C VAL A 368 -9.20 -19.94 21.66
N LYS A 369 -10.10 -20.93 21.66
CA LYS A 369 -11.51 -20.74 21.27
C LYS A 369 -12.38 -20.14 22.39
N LYS A 370 -12.00 -20.35 23.65
CA LYS A 370 -12.80 -19.99 24.82
C LYS A 370 -13.15 -18.50 24.89
N PRO A 371 -12.19 -17.55 24.76
CA PRO A 371 -12.53 -16.12 24.86
C PRO A 371 -13.50 -15.67 23.77
N PHE A 372 -13.46 -16.26 22.57
CA PHE A 372 -14.41 -15.94 21.50
C PHE A 372 -15.82 -16.51 21.76
N VAL A 373 -15.95 -17.64 22.45
CA VAL A 373 -17.25 -18.21 22.81
C VAL A 373 -17.88 -17.40 23.94
N ASP A 374 -17.11 -17.13 24.98
CA ASP A 374 -17.59 -16.44 26.18
C ASP A 374 -18.02 -15.00 25.85
N ILE A 375 -17.24 -14.27 25.03
CA ILE A 375 -17.60 -12.89 24.64
C ILE A 375 -18.88 -12.86 23.80
N VAL A 376 -19.08 -13.85 22.92
CA VAL A 376 -20.28 -13.94 22.08
C VAL A 376 -21.50 -14.30 22.94
N ASP A 377 -21.34 -15.19 23.91
CA ASP A 377 -22.41 -15.52 24.86
C ASP A 377 -22.87 -14.29 25.65
N GLU A 378 -21.92 -13.49 26.15
CA GLU A 378 -22.21 -12.24 26.86
C GLU A 378 -22.85 -11.16 25.97
N ILE A 379 -22.39 -11.02 24.73
CA ILE A 379 -23.02 -10.09 23.76
C ILE A 379 -24.46 -10.52 23.46
N VAL A 380 -24.72 -11.82 23.34
CA VAL A 380 -26.07 -12.34 23.04
C VAL A 380 -27.06 -12.11 24.18
N LYS A 381 -26.59 -12.10 25.44
CA LYS A 381 -27.42 -11.74 26.60
C LYS A 381 -27.85 -10.27 26.60
N ARG A 382 -27.19 -9.40 25.84
CA ARG A 382 -27.47 -7.96 25.75
C ARG A 382 -28.11 -7.60 24.39
N PRO A 383 -29.45 -7.67 24.25
CA PRO A 383 -30.13 -7.46 22.96
C PRO A 383 -29.97 -6.04 22.40
N GLU A 384 -29.63 -5.06 23.23
CA GLU A 384 -29.34 -3.67 22.82
C GLU A 384 -28.13 -3.59 21.88
N LEU A 385 -27.10 -4.40 22.13
CA LEU A 385 -25.91 -4.48 21.27
C LEU A 385 -26.22 -5.13 19.93
N LEU A 386 -27.17 -6.07 19.90
CA LEU A 386 -27.62 -6.72 18.67
C LEU A 386 -28.54 -5.80 17.85
N ASN A 387 -29.39 -5.00 18.50
CA ASN A 387 -30.35 -4.10 17.84
C ASN A 387 -29.72 -2.80 17.31
N ALA A 388 -28.61 -2.36 17.90
CA ALA A 388 -27.80 -1.26 17.36
C ALA A 388 -27.20 -1.55 15.97
N SER A 389 -27.32 -2.80 15.49
CA SER A 389 -26.77 -3.27 14.22
C SER A 389 -27.75 -3.19 13.02
N SER A 390 -28.45 -2.08 12.83
CA SER A 390 -29.06 -1.78 11.52
C SER A 390 -28.04 -1.20 10.54
N TRP A 391 -26.92 -1.90 10.32
CA TRP A 391 -26.05 -1.62 9.19
C TRP A 391 -26.62 -2.37 7.98
N ARG A 392 -27.39 -1.66 7.15
CA ARG A 392 -27.84 -2.19 5.85
C ARG A 392 -26.62 -2.39 4.96
N VAL A 393 -26.30 -3.64 4.62
CA VAL A 393 -25.47 -3.94 3.45
C VAL A 393 -26.32 -3.64 2.23
N GLY A 394 -25.80 -2.79 1.34
CA GLY A 394 -26.56 -2.06 0.32
C GLY A 394 -27.41 -2.89 -0.64
N GLY A 395 -28.55 -2.30 -1.01
CA GLY A 395 -29.34 -2.63 -2.18
C GLY A 395 -30.16 -1.39 -2.58
N ILE A 396 -29.93 -0.87 -3.79
CA ILE A 396 -30.80 0.12 -4.42
C ILE A 396 -31.95 -0.65 -5.08
N SER A 397 -33.18 -0.24 -4.79
CA SER A 397 -34.33 -0.45 -5.67
C SER A 397 -34.93 0.93 -5.93
N MET A 398 -34.93 1.34 -7.21
CA MET A 398 -35.76 2.44 -7.69
C MET A 398 -37.12 1.88 -8.08
N ALA A 399 -38.18 2.31 -7.42
CA ALA A 399 -39.53 2.32 -7.98
C ALA A 399 -40.34 3.39 -7.25
N GLY A 400 -40.93 4.30 -8.03
CA GLY A 400 -41.71 5.43 -7.57
C GLY A 400 -43.02 5.04 -6.91
N ALA A 401 -43.55 5.99 -6.16
CA ALA A 401 -44.91 5.98 -5.64
C ALA A 401 -45.94 5.93 -6.79
N ALA A 402 -46.95 5.08 -6.63
CA ALA A 402 -48.34 5.35 -7.00
C ALA A 402 -49.25 4.24 -6.42
N ASP A 403 -50.12 4.66 -5.52
CA ASP A 403 -51.49 4.22 -5.25
C ASP A 403 -51.96 2.84 -5.74
N THR A 404 -52.51 2.06 -4.79
CA THR A 404 -53.79 1.37 -5.02
C THR A 404 -54.43 1.02 -3.67
N MET A 405 -55.48 1.78 -3.32
CA MET A 405 -56.50 1.36 -2.37
C MET A 405 -57.25 0.16 -2.95
N SER A 406 -57.44 -0.91 -2.17
CA SER A 406 -58.58 -1.82 -2.34
C SER A 406 -58.91 -2.54 -1.02
N SER A 407 -59.71 -1.88 -0.19
CA SER A 407 -60.60 -2.57 0.75
C SER A 407 -61.81 -3.07 -0.04
N GLY A 408 -62.10 -4.36 0.08
CA GLY A 408 -63.21 -4.99 -0.63
C GLY A 408 -64.60 -4.71 -0.03
N CYS A 409 -65.58 -5.06 -0.87
CA CYS A 409 -66.93 -5.52 -0.57
C CYS A 409 -68.08 -4.53 -0.31
N SER A 410 -69.18 -4.93 -0.98
CA SER A 410 -70.60 -4.86 -0.63
C SER A 410 -71.42 -3.62 -0.96
N CYS A 411 -72.47 -3.91 -1.73
CA CYS A 411 -73.73 -3.19 -2.01
C CYS A 411 -73.71 -2.26 -3.23
#